data_AF-A0A522DMP5-F1
#
_entry.id   AF-A0A522DMP5-F1
#
_cell.length_a   1.000
_cell.length_b   1.000
_cell.length_c   1.000
_cell.angle_alpha   90.00
_cell.angle_beta   90.00
_cell.angle_gamma   90.00
#
_symmetry.space_group_name_H-M   'P 1'
#
loop_
_entity.id
_entity.type
_entity.pdbx_description
1 polymer ?
#
loop_
_entity_poly.entity_id
_entity_poly.type
_entity_poly.pdbx_seq_one_letter_code
_entity_poly.pdbx_strand_id
1 'polypeptide(L)'
;MFIAVKNMTDLKIPQSCHGKSLAKLARECFTSHQALIVDFDGVGAISPGFLQELFLPLVAEYGADFLRSELQVTNVSPDVDEAMKSAFNASALNHFFDQRETLPNKACDAEIYELNLAWLIKARELTRENGMLAELVMGIGDEALRMAISQLSIDDIQQLAQAGWLCFAPRFTANFLQDLLTRPHDVVDVLLGLGGSQ
;
A
#
# COMPACT_ATOMS: atom_id res chain seq x y z
N MET A 1 -8.31 10.57 14.34
CA MET A 1 -8.43 9.74 15.56
C MET A 1 -7.06 9.54 16.20
N PHE A 2 -6.98 9.54 17.53
CA PHE A 2 -5.73 9.32 18.29
C PHE A 2 -5.85 8.04 19.13
N ILE A 3 -4.89 7.13 19.00
CA ILE A 3 -4.86 5.86 19.73
C ILE A 3 -3.52 5.71 20.42
N ALA A 4 -3.53 5.70 21.76
CA ALA A 4 -2.37 5.32 22.57
C ALA A 4 -2.32 3.79 22.73
N VAL A 5 -1.25 3.16 22.26
CA VAL A 5 -1.07 1.70 22.24
C VAL A 5 -1.07 1.12 23.66
N LYS A 6 -0.50 1.84 24.65
CA LYS A 6 -0.57 1.44 26.07
C LYS A 6 -1.99 1.28 26.60
N ASN A 7 -2.95 2.02 26.06
CA ASN A 7 -4.36 1.97 26.50
C ASN A 7 -5.15 0.87 25.76
N MET A 8 -4.56 0.26 24.73
CA MET A 8 -5.15 -0.84 23.97
C MET A 8 -4.81 -2.21 24.58
N THR A 9 -3.86 -2.27 25.51
CA THR A 9 -3.37 -3.52 26.07
C THR A 9 -3.24 -3.43 27.59
N ASP A 10 -4.00 -4.27 28.32
CA ASP A 10 -3.77 -4.49 29.76
C ASP A 10 -2.41 -5.20 30.02
N LEU A 11 -1.82 -5.74 28.96
CA LEU A 11 -0.52 -6.41 28.97
C LEU A 11 0.61 -5.40 28.80
N LYS A 12 1.74 -5.64 29.48
CA LYS A 12 2.96 -4.83 29.33
C LYS A 12 3.60 -4.91 27.94
N ILE A 13 3.24 -5.92 27.13
CA ILE A 13 3.81 -6.18 25.80
C ILE A 13 2.68 -6.43 24.80
N PRO A 14 2.45 -5.52 23.84
CA PRO A 14 1.48 -5.72 22.77
C PRO A 14 1.79 -6.97 21.93
N GLN A 15 0.75 -7.79 21.75
CA GLN A 15 0.75 -9.06 21.00
C GLN A 15 0.06 -8.94 19.63
N SER A 16 0.25 -9.92 18.74
CA SER A 16 -0.30 -9.97 17.37
C SER A 16 -1.82 -9.72 17.28
N CYS A 17 -2.60 -10.21 18.24
CA CYS A 17 -4.05 -9.98 18.28
C CYS A 17 -4.42 -8.50 18.44
N HIS A 18 -3.65 -7.72 19.20
CA HIS A 18 -3.88 -6.29 19.36
C HIS A 18 -3.52 -5.52 18.09
N GLY A 19 -2.53 -6.02 17.32
CA GLY A 19 -2.20 -5.50 16.00
C GLY A 19 -3.38 -5.64 15.03
N LYS A 20 -4.02 -6.82 14.99
CA LYS A 20 -5.25 -7.06 14.22
C LYS A 20 -6.39 -6.11 14.61
N SER A 21 -6.62 -5.93 15.90
CA SER A 21 -7.66 -5.02 16.40
C SER A 21 -7.39 -3.57 15.99
N LEU A 22 -6.13 -3.13 16.08
CA LEU A 22 -5.75 -1.76 15.70
C LEU A 22 -5.81 -1.56 14.18
N ALA A 23 -5.47 -2.58 13.38
CA ALA A 23 -5.70 -2.56 11.93
C ALA A 23 -7.19 -2.42 11.58
N LYS A 24 -8.08 -3.10 12.31
CA LYS A 24 -9.53 -2.94 12.12
C LYS A 24 -9.99 -1.51 12.44
N LEU A 25 -9.54 -0.94 13.55
CA LEU A 25 -9.84 0.46 13.91
C LEU A 25 -9.29 1.44 12.87
N ALA A 26 -8.11 1.18 12.33
CA ALA A 26 -7.53 1.99 11.27
C ALA A 26 -8.41 1.99 10.01
N ARG A 27 -8.93 0.82 9.60
CA ARG A 27 -9.91 0.74 8.49
C ARG A 27 -11.15 1.58 8.76
N GLU A 28 -11.71 1.50 9.97
CA GLU A 28 -12.89 2.28 10.36
C GLU A 28 -12.60 3.80 10.30
N CYS A 29 -11.39 4.22 10.73
CA CYS A 29 -10.94 5.61 10.61
C CYS A 29 -10.83 6.07 9.16
N PHE A 30 -10.13 5.29 8.32
CA PHE A 30 -9.89 5.65 6.93
C PHE A 30 -11.18 5.66 6.10
N THR A 31 -12.09 4.73 6.37
CA THR A 31 -13.43 4.72 5.77
C THR A 31 -14.24 5.96 6.18
N SER A 32 -13.99 6.50 7.36
CA SER A 32 -14.61 7.73 7.87
C SER A 32 -13.85 9.00 7.49
N HIS A 33 -12.86 8.92 6.59
CA HIS A 33 -11.97 10.02 6.18
C HIS A 33 -11.26 10.72 7.36
N GLN A 34 -10.86 9.95 8.37
CA GLN A 34 -10.10 10.46 9.51
C GLN A 34 -8.67 9.93 9.48
N ALA A 35 -7.70 10.85 9.54
CA ALA A 35 -6.31 10.50 9.80
C ALA A 35 -6.15 9.81 11.15
N LEU A 36 -5.26 8.83 11.24
CA LEU A 36 -4.98 8.05 12.44
C LEU A 36 -3.60 8.40 13.01
N ILE A 37 -3.55 8.71 14.31
CA ILE A 37 -2.30 8.84 15.07
C ILE A 37 -2.18 7.65 16.00
N VAL A 38 -1.12 6.86 15.83
CA VAL A 38 -0.75 5.75 16.71
C VAL A 38 0.39 6.20 17.61
N ASP A 39 0.12 6.26 18.91
CA ASP A 39 1.04 6.73 19.93
C ASP A 39 1.60 5.55 20.73
N PHE A 40 2.94 5.41 20.71
CA PHE A 40 3.68 4.37 21.42
C PHE A 40 4.23 4.83 22.78
N ASP A 41 3.80 5.99 23.29
CA ASP A 41 4.19 6.49 24.61
C ASP A 41 3.97 5.44 25.72
N GLY A 42 5.01 5.20 26.51
CA GLY A 42 5.01 4.22 27.59
C GLY A 42 5.07 2.74 27.17
N VAL A 43 5.24 2.44 25.87
CA VAL A 43 5.41 1.07 25.39
C VAL A 43 6.89 0.68 25.43
N GLY A 44 7.23 -0.23 26.36
CA GLY A 44 8.63 -0.67 26.55
C GLY A 44 9.08 -1.79 25.60
N ALA A 45 8.18 -2.67 25.17
CA ALA A 45 8.50 -3.77 24.25
C ALA A 45 7.26 -4.18 23.47
N ILE A 46 7.44 -4.67 22.24
CA ILE A 46 6.37 -5.08 21.32
C ILE A 46 6.73 -6.41 20.66
N SER A 47 5.74 -7.28 20.44
CA SER A 47 5.99 -8.50 19.66
C SER A 47 6.12 -8.18 18.17
N PRO A 48 7.04 -8.84 17.42
CA PRO A 48 7.15 -8.64 15.98
C PRO A 48 5.81 -8.86 15.24
N GLY A 49 5.02 -9.84 15.69
CA GLY A 49 3.71 -10.13 15.13
C GLY A 49 2.66 -9.04 15.35
N PHE A 50 2.78 -8.20 16.38
CA PHE A 50 1.91 -7.02 16.53
C PHE A 50 2.07 -6.06 15.35
N LEU A 51 3.32 -5.76 14.98
CA LEU A 51 3.63 -4.79 13.93
C LEU A 51 3.26 -5.34 12.55
N GLN A 52 3.55 -6.62 12.31
CA GLN A 52 3.17 -7.29 11.07
C GLN A 52 1.66 -7.29 10.86
N GLU A 53 0.89 -7.69 11.87
CA GLU A 53 -0.58 -7.75 11.79
C GLU A 53 -1.25 -6.37 11.77
N LEU A 54 -0.54 -5.33 12.22
CA LEU A 54 -1.00 -3.95 12.11
C LEU A 54 -0.75 -3.39 10.71
N PHE A 55 0.51 -3.33 10.28
CA PHE A 55 0.88 -2.54 9.10
C PHE A 55 0.76 -3.32 7.78
N LEU A 56 1.06 -4.62 7.74
CA LEU A 56 1.04 -5.37 6.47
C LEU A 56 -0.36 -5.40 5.82
N PRO A 57 -1.46 -5.65 6.57
CA PRO A 57 -2.78 -5.59 5.99
C PRO A 57 -3.14 -4.19 5.47
N LEU A 58 -2.75 -3.14 6.19
CA LEU A 58 -3.02 -1.77 5.79
C LEU A 58 -2.23 -1.37 4.54
N VAL A 59 -0.96 -1.76 4.44
CA VAL A 59 -0.12 -1.50 3.27
C VAL A 59 -0.67 -2.23 2.04
N ALA A 60 -1.10 -3.48 2.21
CA ALA A 60 -1.68 -4.27 1.13
C ALA A 60 -3.03 -3.72 0.64
N GLU A 61 -3.80 -3.08 1.51
CA GLU A 61 -5.16 -2.60 1.22
C GLU A 61 -5.19 -1.17 0.69
N TYR A 62 -4.39 -0.27 1.28
CA TYR A 62 -4.42 1.16 0.97
C TYR A 62 -3.18 1.67 0.22
N GLY A 63 -2.10 0.88 0.18
CA GLY A 63 -0.83 1.30 -0.39
C GLY A 63 -0.01 2.22 0.52
N ALA A 64 1.30 2.27 0.27
CA ALA A 64 2.24 2.98 1.13
C ALA A 64 2.06 4.51 1.11
N ASP A 65 1.69 5.09 -0.03
CA ASP A 65 1.56 6.55 -0.17
C ASP A 65 0.34 7.09 0.57
N PHE A 66 -0.80 6.39 0.53
CA PHE A 66 -1.99 6.74 1.33
C PHE A 66 -1.69 6.67 2.82
N LEU A 67 -1.02 5.62 3.27
CA LEU A 67 -0.65 5.51 4.69
C LEU A 67 0.31 6.61 5.11
N ARG A 68 1.22 7.06 4.23
CA ARG A 68 2.12 8.17 4.56
C ARG A 68 1.37 9.49 4.81
N SER A 69 0.23 9.72 4.15
CA SER A 69 -0.59 10.92 4.36
C SER A 69 -1.58 10.78 5.52
N GLU A 70 -2.15 9.59 5.73
CA GLU A 70 -3.27 9.38 6.66
C GLU A 70 -2.89 8.68 7.97
N LEU A 71 -1.70 8.09 8.08
CA LEU A 71 -1.24 7.37 9.27
C LEU A 71 0.03 8.01 9.83
N GLN A 72 -0.06 8.50 11.06
CA GLN A 72 1.06 9.04 11.81
C GLN A 72 1.42 8.13 12.97
N VAL A 73 2.71 7.84 13.14
CA VAL A 73 3.25 7.09 14.27
C VAL A 73 4.08 8.03 15.14
N THR A 74 3.84 8.07 16.45
CA THR A 74 4.47 9.01 17.39
C THR A 74 4.98 8.33 18.67
N ASN A 75 5.92 8.98 19.36
CA ASN A 75 6.56 8.54 20.61
C ASN A 75 7.15 7.11 20.55
N VAL A 76 7.83 6.80 19.45
CA VAL A 76 8.53 5.53 19.26
C VAL A 76 9.81 5.52 20.09
N SER A 77 9.94 4.58 21.02
CA SER A 77 11.18 4.34 21.77
C SER A 77 12.21 3.60 20.90
N PRO A 78 13.51 3.66 21.22
CA PRO A 78 14.54 2.95 20.46
C PRO A 78 14.26 1.44 20.32
N ASP A 79 13.76 0.81 21.38
CA ASP A 79 13.43 -0.62 21.40
C ASP A 79 12.26 -0.95 20.45
N VAL A 80 11.27 -0.05 20.36
CA VAL A 80 10.14 -0.20 19.42
C VAL A 80 10.58 0.06 17.98
N ASP A 81 11.46 1.03 17.75
CA ASP A 81 12.03 1.29 16.42
C ASP A 81 12.86 0.09 15.91
N GLU A 82 13.67 -0.51 16.78
CA GLU A 82 14.41 -1.73 16.46
C GLU A 82 13.46 -2.91 16.17
N ALA A 83 12.40 -3.07 16.98
CA ALA A 83 11.36 -4.07 16.74
C ALA A 83 10.63 -3.85 15.41
N MET A 84 10.35 -2.61 15.02
CA MET A 84 9.79 -2.27 13.70
C MET A 84 10.72 -2.66 12.56
N LYS A 85 11.99 -2.26 12.63
CA LYS A 85 12.98 -2.61 11.61
C LYS A 85 13.15 -4.12 11.48
N SER A 86 13.12 -4.83 12.61
CA SER A 86 13.18 -6.30 12.64
C SER A 86 11.93 -6.96 12.07
N ALA A 87 10.74 -6.47 12.42
CA ALA A 87 9.46 -6.99 11.94
C ALA A 87 9.28 -6.87 10.42
N PHE A 88 9.91 -5.85 9.80
CA PHE A 88 9.88 -5.58 8.37
C PHE A 88 11.21 -5.84 7.66
N ASN A 89 12.13 -6.61 8.26
CA ASN A 89 13.33 -7.01 7.56
C ASN A 89 13.00 -7.95 6.38
N ALA A 90 13.88 -8.02 5.39
CA ALA A 90 13.65 -8.79 4.17
C ALA A 90 13.28 -10.26 4.45
N SER A 91 13.88 -10.91 5.46
CA SER A 91 13.56 -12.29 5.82
C SER A 91 12.16 -12.46 6.42
N ALA A 92 11.69 -11.53 7.24
CA ALA A 92 10.38 -11.57 7.88
C ALA A 92 9.26 -11.24 6.88
N LEU A 93 9.54 -10.31 5.96
CA LEU A 93 8.66 -10.01 4.83
C LEU A 93 8.56 -11.20 3.88
N ASN A 94 9.69 -11.80 3.48
CA ASN A 94 9.70 -12.99 2.64
C ASN A 94 8.89 -14.12 3.28
N HIS A 95 9.09 -14.41 4.57
CA HIS A 95 8.29 -15.43 5.25
C HIS A 95 6.79 -15.09 5.32
N PHE A 96 6.41 -13.81 5.46
CA PHE A 96 5.01 -13.39 5.40
C PHE A 96 4.41 -13.57 4.00
N PHE A 97 5.18 -13.28 2.96
CA PHE A 97 4.80 -13.53 1.57
C PHE A 97 4.73 -15.04 1.27
N ASP A 98 5.73 -15.82 1.69
CA ASP A 98 5.77 -17.28 1.56
C ASP A 98 4.55 -17.94 2.23
N GLN A 99 4.13 -17.45 3.41
CA GLN A 99 2.92 -17.93 4.07
C GLN A 99 1.64 -17.66 3.27
N ARG A 100 1.57 -16.55 2.50
CA ARG A 100 0.50 -16.30 1.54
C ARG A 100 0.64 -17.13 0.26
N GLU A 101 1.86 -17.51 -0.12
CA GLU A 101 2.17 -18.40 -1.24
C GLU A 101 1.92 -19.90 -0.93
N THR A 102 1.58 -20.28 0.30
CA THR A 102 1.17 -21.67 0.62
C THR A 102 -0.23 -22.06 0.12
N LEU A 103 -0.86 -21.24 -0.72
CA LEU A 103 -1.90 -21.72 -1.64
C LEU A 103 -1.22 -22.47 -2.79
N PRO A 104 -1.54 -23.76 -3.01
CA PRO A 104 -0.70 -24.61 -3.84
C PRO A 104 -0.71 -24.16 -5.30
N ASN A 105 0.49 -24.01 -5.86
CA ASN A 105 0.83 -23.96 -7.29
C ASN A 105 0.23 -22.80 -8.11
N LYS A 106 1.10 -21.90 -8.59
CA LYS A 106 1.21 -21.63 -10.04
C LYS A 106 2.49 -20.84 -10.33
N ALA A 107 3.08 -21.10 -11.50
CA ALA A 107 3.94 -20.14 -12.19
C ALA A 107 3.35 -18.73 -12.06
N CYS A 108 4.21 -17.68 -12.00
CA CYS A 108 3.80 -16.28 -11.96
C CYS A 108 2.46 -16.11 -12.67
N ASP A 109 1.42 -15.71 -11.92
CA ASP A 109 0.06 -15.68 -12.42
C ASP A 109 0.08 -14.99 -13.79
N ALA A 110 -0.28 -15.73 -14.83
CA ALA A 110 -0.12 -15.27 -16.21
C ALA A 110 -0.86 -13.96 -16.43
N GLU A 111 -1.98 -13.74 -15.72
CA GLU A 111 -2.73 -12.51 -15.76
C GLU A 111 -1.95 -11.35 -15.11
N ILE A 112 -1.35 -11.57 -13.93
CA ILE A 112 -0.51 -10.57 -13.26
C ILE A 112 0.71 -10.22 -14.12
N TYR A 113 1.36 -11.22 -14.69
CA TYR A 113 2.48 -11.02 -15.60
C TYR A 113 2.10 -10.18 -16.82
N GLU A 114 1.00 -10.52 -17.49
CA GLU A 114 0.53 -9.80 -18.68
C GLU A 114 0.15 -8.36 -18.36
N LEU A 115 -0.56 -8.13 -17.24
CA LEU A 115 -0.94 -6.80 -16.79
C LEU A 115 0.28 -5.94 -16.45
N ASN A 116 1.24 -6.50 -15.72
CA ASN A 116 2.49 -5.80 -15.39
C ASN A 116 3.30 -5.49 -16.65
N LEU A 117 3.42 -6.45 -17.55
CA LEU A 117 4.16 -6.28 -18.80
C LEU A 117 3.55 -5.14 -19.64
N ALA A 118 2.23 -5.15 -19.83
CA ALA A 118 1.52 -4.10 -20.57
C ALA A 118 1.70 -2.73 -19.91
N TRP A 119 1.56 -2.66 -18.58
CA TRP A 119 1.73 -1.42 -17.83
C TRP A 119 3.15 -0.87 -17.92
N LEU A 120 4.18 -1.70 -17.71
CA LEU A 120 5.59 -1.32 -17.74
C LEU A 120 6.03 -0.87 -19.13
N ILE A 121 5.58 -1.55 -20.19
CA ILE A 121 5.84 -1.13 -21.58
C ILE A 121 5.25 0.25 -21.82
N LYS A 122 3.97 0.47 -21.44
CA LYS A 122 3.31 1.75 -21.66
C LYS A 122 3.92 2.87 -20.81
N ALA A 123 4.28 2.58 -19.57
CA ALA A 123 4.95 3.51 -18.68
C ALA A 123 6.28 3.97 -19.28
N ARG A 124 7.11 3.04 -19.77
CA ARG A 124 8.40 3.37 -20.42
C ARG A 124 8.23 4.16 -21.71
N GLU A 125 7.24 3.82 -22.53
CA GLU A 125 6.92 4.57 -23.75
C GLU A 125 6.61 6.02 -23.42
N LEU A 126 5.68 6.26 -22.49
CA LEU A 126 5.25 7.60 -22.12
C LEU A 126 6.32 8.40 -21.38
N THR A 127 7.12 7.77 -20.51
CA THR A 127 8.20 8.49 -19.81
C THR A 127 9.33 8.91 -20.73
N ARG A 128 9.57 8.19 -21.83
CA ARG A 128 10.54 8.58 -22.88
C ARG A 128 10.00 9.68 -23.79
N GLU A 129 8.71 9.66 -24.08
CA GLU A 129 8.08 10.62 -24.98
C GLU A 129 7.82 11.95 -24.27
N ASN A 130 7.13 11.92 -23.13
CA ASN A 130 6.72 13.12 -22.40
C ASN A 130 6.41 12.79 -20.93
N GLY A 131 7.27 13.27 -20.03
CA GLY A 131 7.09 13.11 -18.58
C GLY A 131 5.73 13.59 -18.06
N MET A 132 5.17 14.69 -18.60
CA MET A 132 3.84 15.18 -18.21
C MET A 132 2.73 14.22 -18.62
N LEU A 133 2.83 13.57 -19.79
CA LEU A 133 1.85 12.56 -20.20
C LEU A 133 1.97 11.31 -19.35
N ALA A 134 3.18 10.90 -18.97
CA ALA A 134 3.36 9.78 -18.04
C ALA A 134 2.72 10.08 -16.66
N GLU A 135 2.83 11.31 -16.17
CA GLU A 135 2.17 11.72 -14.94
C GLU A 135 0.64 11.74 -15.07
N LEU A 136 0.12 12.38 -16.12
CA LEU A 136 -1.33 12.48 -16.33
C LEU A 136 -1.98 11.13 -16.62
N VAL A 137 -1.42 10.36 -17.55
CA VAL A 137 -2.02 9.11 -18.06
C VAL A 137 -1.67 7.94 -17.17
N MET A 138 -0.42 7.83 -16.70
CA MET A 138 0.06 6.69 -15.89
C MET A 138 0.11 6.98 -14.39
N GLY A 139 -0.11 8.23 -13.95
CA GLY A 139 -0.15 8.58 -12.52
C GLY A 139 1.25 8.59 -11.89
N ILE A 140 2.31 8.62 -12.70
CA ILE A 140 3.70 8.54 -12.23
C ILE A 140 4.19 9.97 -11.95
N GLY A 141 3.80 10.51 -10.80
CA GLY A 141 4.18 11.88 -10.40
C GLY A 141 5.65 12.03 -10.00
N ASP A 142 6.27 10.96 -9.49
CA ASP A 142 7.68 10.98 -9.08
C ASP A 142 8.61 11.04 -10.31
N GLU A 143 9.42 12.10 -10.39
CA GLU A 143 10.37 12.32 -11.50
C GLU A 143 11.50 11.27 -11.51
N ALA A 144 12.04 10.90 -10.35
CA ALA A 144 13.11 9.91 -10.26
C ALA A 144 12.63 8.53 -10.73
N LEU A 145 11.40 8.16 -10.38
CA LEU A 145 10.75 6.95 -10.85
C LEU A 145 10.49 7.00 -12.36
N ARG A 146 10.02 8.13 -12.91
CA ARG A 146 9.86 8.30 -14.37
C ARG A 146 11.19 8.10 -15.09
N MET A 147 12.28 8.67 -14.56
CA MET A 147 13.62 8.51 -15.11
C MET A 147 14.09 7.05 -15.04
N ALA A 148 13.91 6.37 -13.91
CA ALA A 148 14.25 4.95 -13.77
C ALA A 148 13.48 4.08 -14.78
N ILE A 149 12.16 4.28 -14.87
CA ILE A 149 11.30 3.54 -15.81
C ILE A 149 11.73 3.79 -17.26
N SER A 150 12.08 5.03 -17.62
CA SER A 150 12.52 5.39 -18.98
C SER A 150 13.78 4.62 -19.43
N GLN A 151 14.59 4.15 -18.47
CA GLN A 151 15.86 3.46 -18.75
C GLN A 151 15.73 1.93 -18.79
N LEU A 152 14.59 1.36 -18.37
CA LEU A 152 14.39 -0.09 -18.34
C LEU A 152 14.59 -0.73 -19.73
N SER A 153 15.40 -1.77 -19.79
CA SER A 153 15.50 -2.65 -20.95
C SER A 153 14.23 -3.52 -21.09
N ILE A 154 14.09 -4.24 -22.20
CA ILE A 154 12.99 -5.22 -22.33
C ILE A 154 13.16 -6.36 -21.32
N ASP A 155 14.39 -6.79 -21.07
CA ASP A 155 14.68 -7.86 -20.13
C ASP A 155 14.34 -7.42 -18.70
N ASP A 156 14.66 -6.18 -18.31
CA ASP A 156 14.28 -5.63 -17.00
C ASP A 156 12.76 -5.59 -16.84
N ILE A 157 12.04 -5.18 -17.89
CA ILE A 157 10.57 -5.17 -17.89
C ILE A 157 10.02 -6.58 -17.70
N GLN A 158 10.56 -7.58 -18.41
CA GLN A 158 10.11 -8.97 -18.30
C GLN A 158 10.39 -9.54 -16.90
N GLN A 159 11.51 -9.19 -16.30
CA GLN A 159 11.83 -9.58 -14.92
C GLN A 159 10.89 -8.92 -13.91
N LEU A 160 10.66 -7.60 -14.02
CA LEU A 160 9.75 -6.87 -13.13
C LEU A 160 8.30 -7.37 -13.27
N ALA A 161 7.89 -7.76 -14.48
CA ALA A 161 6.56 -8.31 -14.69
C ALA A 161 6.31 -9.61 -13.91
N GLN A 162 7.39 -10.34 -13.56
CA GLN A 162 7.32 -11.58 -12.79
C GLN A 162 7.22 -11.38 -11.28
N ALA A 163 7.11 -10.14 -10.79
CA ALA A 163 7.15 -9.82 -9.36
C ALA A 163 6.03 -10.48 -8.52
N GLY A 164 5.00 -11.08 -9.14
CA GLY A 164 3.91 -11.77 -8.42
C GLY A 164 2.87 -10.83 -7.81
N TRP A 165 3.07 -9.51 -7.95
CA TRP A 165 2.12 -8.46 -7.57
C TRP A 165 1.99 -7.41 -8.68
N LEU A 166 0.88 -6.67 -8.70
CA LEU A 166 0.68 -5.61 -9.69
C LEU A 166 1.67 -4.47 -9.47
N CYS A 167 2.30 -4.00 -10.54
CA CYS A 167 3.22 -2.85 -10.53
C CYS A 167 2.49 -1.49 -10.42
N PHE A 168 1.16 -1.50 -10.30
CA PHE A 168 0.33 -0.31 -10.27
C PHE A 168 -0.82 -0.46 -9.27
N ALA A 169 -1.31 0.68 -8.79
CA ALA A 169 -2.46 0.74 -7.89
C ALA A 169 -3.72 1.26 -8.61
N PRO A 170 -4.92 0.86 -8.18
CA PRO A 170 -6.16 1.46 -8.65
C PRO A 170 -6.19 2.97 -8.40
N ARG A 171 -6.59 3.76 -9.40
CA ARG A 171 -6.82 5.21 -9.21
C ARG A 171 -8.22 5.56 -8.75
N PHE A 172 -9.16 4.68 -9.05
CA PHE A 172 -10.56 4.88 -8.72
C PHE A 172 -10.86 4.26 -7.37
N THR A 173 -11.60 5.00 -6.55
CA THR A 173 -12.12 4.48 -5.29
C THR A 173 -13.27 3.52 -5.56
N ALA A 174 -13.58 2.66 -4.59
CA ALA A 174 -14.74 1.76 -4.68
C ALA A 174 -16.05 2.54 -4.89
N ASN A 175 -16.19 3.69 -4.21
CA ASN A 175 -17.36 4.57 -4.33
C ASN A 175 -17.47 5.14 -5.76
N PHE A 176 -16.36 5.63 -6.31
CA PHE A 176 -16.33 6.12 -7.69
C PHE A 176 -16.75 5.03 -8.69
N LEU A 177 -16.27 3.79 -8.54
CA LEU A 177 -16.65 2.69 -9.43
C LEU A 177 -18.14 2.34 -9.31
N GLN A 178 -18.70 2.34 -8.10
CA GLN A 178 -20.12 2.10 -7.87
C GLN A 178 -20.98 3.20 -8.49
N ASP A 179 -20.57 4.46 -8.36
CA ASP A 179 -21.24 5.59 -8.97
C ASP A 179 -21.10 5.59 -10.49
N LEU A 180 -19.93 5.18 -11.03
CA LEU A 180 -19.65 5.06 -12.46
C LEU A 180 -20.59 4.08 -13.16
N LEU A 181 -20.88 2.96 -12.50
CA LEU A 181 -21.72 1.89 -13.06
C LEU A 181 -23.23 2.20 -12.96
N THR A 182 -23.62 3.20 -12.17
CA THR A 182 -25.04 3.50 -11.87
C THR A 182 -25.55 4.80 -12.47
N ARG A 183 -24.65 5.67 -12.97
CA ARG A 183 -25.02 6.96 -13.58
C ARG A 183 -24.25 7.21 -14.88
N PRO A 184 -24.81 7.97 -15.84
CA PRO A 184 -24.05 8.50 -16.96
C PRO A 184 -23.09 9.60 -16.47
N HIS A 185 -21.82 9.53 -16.86
CA HIS A 185 -20.77 10.49 -16.48
C HIS A 185 -20.20 11.19 -17.72
N ASP A 186 -19.85 12.48 -17.58
CA ASP A 186 -19.08 13.19 -18.60
C ASP A 186 -17.57 12.83 -18.46
N VAL A 187 -16.82 12.95 -19.55
CA VAL A 187 -15.36 12.71 -19.60
C VAL A 187 -14.62 13.54 -18.55
N VAL A 188 -15.13 14.73 -18.24
CA VAL A 188 -14.60 15.62 -17.20
C VAL A 188 -14.77 15.00 -15.80
N ASP A 189 -15.91 14.37 -15.50
CA ASP A 189 -16.17 13.74 -14.21
C ASP A 189 -15.23 12.54 -13.98
N VAL A 190 -14.92 11.80 -15.05
CA VAL A 190 -14.01 10.65 -15.01
C VAL A 190 -12.55 11.07 -14.85
N LEU A 191 -12.13 12.10 -15.58
CA LEU A 191 -10.75 12.60 -15.52
C LEU A 191 -10.41 13.28 -14.19
N LEU A 192 -11.38 13.96 -13.59
CA LEU A 192 -11.20 14.70 -12.34
C LEU A 192 -11.61 13.90 -11.10
N GLY A 193 -12.14 12.68 -11.26
CA GLY A 193 -12.59 11.85 -10.15
C GLY A 193 -13.74 12.48 -9.35
N LEU A 194 -14.57 13.30 -9.98
CA LEU A 194 -15.62 14.09 -9.32
C LEU A 194 -16.90 13.30 -8.99
N GLY A 195 -16.90 12.00 -9.26
CA GLY A 195 -17.98 11.09 -8.83
C GLY A 195 -17.91 10.85 -7.32
N GLY A 196 -18.62 11.67 -6.54
CA GLY A 196 -18.82 11.44 -5.10
C GLY A 196 -18.98 12.69 -4.25
N SER A 197 -19.90 13.59 -4.60
CA SER A 197 -20.37 14.61 -3.64
C SER A 197 -21.88 14.84 -3.73
N GLN A 198 -22.63 13.97 -3.04
CA GLN A 198 -23.85 14.33 -2.31
C GLN A 198 -23.94 13.51 -1.02
#